data_AF-A0A2T6KUY5-F1
#
_entry.id   AF-A0A2T6KUY5-F1
#
_cell.length_a   1.000
_cell.length_b   1.000
_cell.length_c   1.000
_cell.angle_alpha   90.00
_cell.angle_beta   90.00
_cell.angle_gamma   90.00
#
_symmetry.space_group_name_H-M   'P 1'
#
loop_
_entity.id
_entity.type
_entity.pdbx_description
1 polymer ?
#
loop_
_entity_poly.entity_id
_entity_poly.type
_entity_poly.pdbx_seq_one_letter_code
_entity_poly.pdbx_strand_id
1 'polypeptide(L)' 'MDTTVYVPAEQPAPASGTTARAVRARSLTKTYGKGEAVVRALDGVDVDFEQGRFTAIM' A
#
# COMPACT_ATOMS: atom_id res chain seq x y z
N MET A 1 33.11 7.49 21.78
CA MET A 1 31.90 7.96 21.08
C MET A 1 31.53 6.85 20.10
N ASP A 2 30.84 5.83 20.60
CA ASP A 2 30.52 4.61 19.84
C ASP A 2 29.30 4.86 18.98
N THR A 3 29.51 5.02 17.67
CA THR A 3 28.44 5.16 16.69
C THR A 3 27.92 3.77 16.33
N THR A 4 26.91 3.29 17.04
CA THR A 4 26.20 2.07 16.64
C THR A 4 25.43 2.35 15.35
N VAL A 5 26.00 1.93 14.22
CA VAL A 5 25.34 1.98 12.92
C VAL A 5 24.22 0.95 12.91
N TYR A 6 22.99 1.41 12.68
CA TYR A 6 21.86 0.51 12.43
C TYR A 6 22.01 -0.13 11.05
N VAL A 7 22.16 -1.45 11.02
CA VAL A 7 22.08 -2.25 9.79
C VAL A 7 20.67 -2.85 9.74
N PRO A 8 19.82 -2.50 8.77
CA PRO A 8 18.54 -3.16 8.60
C PRO A 8 18.80 -4.62 8.24
N ALA A 9 18.09 -5.55 8.89
CA ALA A 9 18.14 -6.95 8.49
C ALA A 9 17.71 -7.07 7.01
N GLU A 10 18.55 -7.69 6.18
CA GLU A 10 18.24 -7.97 4.78
C GLU A 10 16.99 -8.85 4.73
N GLN A 11 15.89 -8.27 4.25
CA GLN A 11 14.65 -9.00 4.02
C GLN A 11 14.92 -10.01 2.89
N PRO A 12 14.69 -11.32 3.08
CA PRO A 12 14.91 -12.30 2.03
C PRO A 12 14.12 -11.91 0.77
N ALA A 13 14.81 -11.91 -0.37
CA ALA A 13 14.21 -11.54 -1.64
C ALA A 13 13.05 -12.51 -1.97
N PRO A 14 11.86 -12.01 -2.36
CA PRO A 14 10.76 -12.90 -2.70
C PRO A 14 11.15 -13.76 -3.91
N ALA A 15 10.94 -15.08 -3.79
CA ALA A 15 11.11 -15.99 -4.90
C ALA A 15 10.21 -15.57 -6.06
N SER A 16 10.76 -15.47 -7.27
CA SER A 16 10.09 -15.03 -8.51
C SER A 16 9.05 -16.04 -8.99
N GLY A 17 7.98 -16.25 -8.23
CA GLY A 17 6.71 -16.78 -8.72
C GLY A 17 5.81 -15.60 -9.09
N THR A 18 4.94 -15.76 -10.08
CA THR A 18 3.82 -14.82 -10.25
C THR A 18 2.95 -14.94 -9.00
N THR A 19 3.13 -14.04 -8.04
CA THR A 19 2.26 -13.99 -6.86
C THR A 19 0.85 -13.67 -7.35
N ALA A 20 -0.11 -14.45 -6.90
CA ALA A 20 -1.50 -14.14 -7.17
C ALA A 20 -1.85 -12.86 -6.42
N ARG A 21 -2.52 -11.92 -7.09
CA ARG A 21 -3.06 -10.73 -6.42
C ARG A 21 -4.14 -11.18 -5.44
N ALA A 22 -3.99 -10.83 -4.17
CA ALA A 22 -5.00 -11.09 -3.15
C ALA A 22 -6.15 -10.08 -3.25
N VAL A 23 -5.84 -8.83 -3.60
CA VAL A 23 -6.82 -7.75 -3.72
C VAL A 23 -6.50 -6.91 -4.94
N ARG A 24 -7.54 -6.47 -5.65
CA ARG A 24 -7.45 -5.52 -6.76
C ARG A 24 -8.58 -4.51 -6.66
N ALA A 25 -8.23 -3.23 -6.76
CA ALA A 25 -9.19 -2.15 -6.95
C ALA A 25 -8.81 -1.37 -8.20
N ARG A 26 -9.85 -0.96 -8.94
CA ARG A 26 -9.71 -0.15 -10.15
C ARG A 26 -10.65 1.04 -10.11
N SER A 27 -10.13 2.21 -10.43
CA SER A 27 -10.84 3.49 -10.44
C SER A 27 -11.66 3.73 -9.16
N LEU A 28 -11.09 3.37 -7.99
CA LEU A 28 -11.79 3.43 -6.72
C LEU A 28 -12.03 4.89 -6.31
N THR A 29 -13.29 5.25 -6.09
CA THR A 29 -13.70 6.57 -5.62
C THR A 29 -14.40 6.48 -4.27
N LYS A 30 -14.15 7.44 -3.39
CA LYS A 30 -14.86 7.58 -2.12
C LYS A 30 -15.02 9.04 -1.76
N THR A 31 -16.25 9.42 -1.44
CA THR A 31 -16.61 10.78 -1.03
C THR A 31 -17.29 10.74 0.34
N TYR A 32 -16.96 11.70 1.18
CA TYR A 32 -17.56 11.91 2.51
C TYR A 32 -18.15 13.32 2.60
N GLY A 33 -19.08 13.51 3.54
CA GLY A 33 -19.75 14.80 3.74
C GLY A 33 -20.82 15.11 2.70
N LYS A 34 -21.42 16.31 2.80
CA LYS A 34 -22.50 16.82 1.96
C LYS A 34 -22.43 18.34 1.87
N GLY A 35 -23.07 18.92 0.86
CA GLY A 35 -23.09 20.37 0.65
C GLY A 35 -21.68 20.92 0.49
N GLU A 36 -21.39 22.04 1.15
CA GLU A 36 -20.08 22.70 1.07
C GLU A 36 -18.95 21.91 1.78
N ALA A 37 -19.29 21.00 2.71
CA ALA A 37 -18.31 20.20 3.45
C ALA A 37 -18.07 18.81 2.81
N VAL A 38 -18.18 18.71 1.48
CA VAL A 38 -17.93 17.46 0.75
C VAL A 38 -16.42 17.25 0.53
N VAL A 39 -15.94 16.03 0.76
CA VAL A 39 -14.53 15.63 0.61
C VAL A 39 -14.44 14.38 -0.24
N ARG A 40 -13.71 14.45 -1.36
CA ARG A 40 -13.37 13.26 -2.14
C ARG A 40 -12.09 12.64 -1.59
N ALA A 41 -12.27 11.67 -0.69
CA ALA A 41 -11.17 10.99 0.00
C ALA A 41 -10.40 10.02 -0.90
N LEU A 42 -11.05 9.42 -1.90
CA LEU A 42 -10.39 8.65 -2.95
C LEU A 42 -10.93 9.12 -4.30
N ASP A 43 -10.03 9.39 -5.25
CA ASP A 43 -10.38 9.89 -6.58
C ASP A 43 -9.77 9.02 -7.69
N GLY A 44 -10.48 7.96 -8.08
CA GLY A 44 -10.07 7.12 -9.20
C GLY A 44 -8.82 6.27 -8.93
N VAL A 45 -8.64 5.79 -7.69
CA VAL A 45 -7.42 5.08 -7.28
C VAL A 45 -7.37 3.66 -7.87
N ASP A 46 -6.24 3.32 -8.48
CA ASP A 46 -5.89 1.96 -8.92
C ASP A 46 -4.86 1.35 -7.97
N VAL A 47 -5.13 0.15 -7.44
CA VAL A 47 -4.18 -0.57 -6.57
C VAL A 47 -4.33 -2.09 -6.69
N ASP A 48 -3.22 -2.80 -6.52
CA ASP A 48 -3.18 -4.24 -6.34
C ASP A 48 -2.36 -4.57 -5.09
N PHE A 49 -2.80 -5.57 -4.33
CA PHE A 49 -2.04 -6.13 -3.22
C PHE A 49 -1.75 -7.61 -3.48
N GLU A 50 -0.47 -7.96 -3.45
CA GLU A 50 0.01 -9.32 -3.70
C GLU A 50 -0.26 -10.25 -2.51
N GLN A 51 -0.56 -11.52 -2.78
CA GLN A 51 -0.75 -12.51 -1.72
C GLN A 51 0.56 -12.73 -0.95
N GLY A 52 0.46 -12.84 0.38
CA GLY A 52 1.61 -13.09 1.26
C GLY A 52 2.53 -11.89 1.45
N ARG A 53 2.18 -10.70 0.91
CA ARG A 53 3.00 -9.50 1.02
C ARG A 53 2.44 -8.51 2.04
N PHE A 54 3.27 -8.14 3.01
CA PHE A 54 2.99 -6.99 3.87
C PHE A 54 3.14 -5.68 3.08
N THR A 55 2.12 -4.84 3.11
CA THR A 55 2.08 -3.54 2.42
C THR A 55 1.69 -2.46 3.40
N ALA A 56 2.47 -1.38 3.47
CA ALA A 56 2.17 -0.20 4.28
C ALA A 56 1.61 0.92 3.38
N ILE A 57 0.68 1.71 3.94
CA ILE A 57 0.10 2.90 3.30
C ILE A 57 0.45 4.10 4.19
N MET A 58 0.95 5.19 3.59
CA MET A 58 1.40 6.43 4.26
C MET A 58 0.75 7.65 3.62
#